data_AF-A0A970Y3A6-F1
#
_entry.id   AF-A0A970Y3A6-F1
#
_cell.length_a   1.000
_cell.length_b   1.000
_cell.length_c   1.000
_cell.angle_alpha   90.00
_cell.angle_beta   90.00
_cell.angle_gamma   90.00
#
_symmetry.space_group_name_H-M   'P 1'
#
loop_
_entity.id
_entity.type
_entity.pdbx_description
1 polymer ?
#
loop_
_entity_poly.entity_id
_entity_poly.type
_entity_poly.pdbx_seq_one_letter_code
_entity_poly.pdbx_strand_id
1 'polypeptide(L)'
;MKKSRMRVLSCMAAVVLLIGLTLAAGNQLPAMQAPAPSDPVRTITIFYTSDEEGYLEPTRDRVKSAGGSAQVMAALRRRGYLPGGGRSLLLSGGDMWTGPAISTWFQGESTVEVMNAMGYQAAAIGNHEFDFGQERLRTNSKAARFPFLSANLAVKDTGGPPDFALPYVIREVNGVRVAVIGLTTRQTSGIVFPDNIAGLALTDYAEALRRTVPRAAAEGADLPVVIAHVCPTDLQTLAPVAAELSIPLLLGGHCHSELQNVEQKGVRIIGPGAHWQSFAQVDIAFDTAARKVVHTRADLVPVEHPLDGAPLPSDPAIAAIVAEWSKKAEAALGEVIGYTATGIPKGQPLYNLLLDSWLWAYPEADIAISNLGGFRAAIPPGEITRADILTTWPFNNEIVSVDLTGEQLLENLRCCGGAAAGLTYRRSGDRVEATLDNGRPLDPAATYRVLVNSFMYAGGDKYLFRTQNPNGYNLGIPMQDPVIRWIQARKTSPQHPLETLLQDRPSSPRRNP
;
A
#
# COMPACT_ATOMS: atom_id res chain seq x y z
N MET A 1 109.27 0.64 -48.29
CA MET A 1 109.00 1.87 -47.52
C MET A 1 109.00 1.55 -46.03
N LYS A 2 109.98 2.15 -45.33
CA LYS A 2 110.22 2.38 -43.86
C LYS A 2 109.26 1.66 -42.87
N LYS A 3 109.77 0.73 -42.01
CA LYS A 3 110.37 0.94 -40.65
C LYS A 3 109.41 1.67 -39.69
N SER A 4 109.31 1.45 -38.38
CA SER A 4 109.75 0.46 -37.38
C SER A 4 109.45 1.13 -36.01
N ARG A 5 109.17 0.37 -34.94
CA ARG A 5 109.37 0.76 -33.52
C ARG A 5 108.46 1.92 -33.03
N MET A 6 108.24 2.23 -31.75
CA MET A 6 108.90 1.90 -30.50
C MET A 6 107.94 2.25 -29.35
N ARG A 7 108.15 1.59 -28.19
CA ARG A 7 107.63 1.96 -26.87
C ARG A 7 108.10 3.36 -26.42
N VAL A 8 107.45 3.93 -25.40
CA VAL A 8 108.05 4.48 -24.13
C VAL A 8 107.41 5.79 -23.61
N LEU A 9 107.01 5.73 -22.31
CA LEU A 9 106.93 6.75 -21.23
C LEU A 9 106.04 8.00 -21.40
N SER A 10 105.03 8.19 -20.55
CA SER A 10 105.03 8.72 -19.16
C SER A 10 104.97 10.25 -19.08
N CYS A 11 103.92 10.76 -18.43
CA CYS A 11 104.02 11.92 -17.54
C CYS A 11 102.96 11.80 -16.43
N MET A 12 103.45 11.61 -15.20
CA MET A 12 102.76 11.77 -13.93
C MET A 12 102.60 13.26 -13.59
N ALA A 13 101.52 13.62 -12.89
CA ALA A 13 101.41 14.57 -11.75
C ALA A 13 99.93 14.97 -11.61
N ALA A 14 99.27 15.08 -10.45
CA ALA A 14 99.61 14.89 -9.05
C ALA A 14 98.27 14.58 -8.29
N VAL A 15 98.18 13.54 -7.45
CA VAL A 15 98.25 13.57 -5.95
C VAL A 15 97.12 14.46 -5.36
N VAL A 16 96.11 13.94 -4.64
CA VAL A 16 96.12 13.71 -3.18
C VAL A 16 94.68 13.31 -2.73
N LEU A 17 94.55 12.26 -1.90
CA LEU A 17 93.55 11.96 -0.84
C LEU A 17 92.02 12.11 -1.15
N LEU A 18 91.08 11.31 -0.65
CA LEU A 18 90.94 10.73 0.69
C LEU A 18 89.84 9.64 0.64
N ILE A 19 90.14 8.53 1.30
CA ILE A 19 89.30 7.44 1.85
C ILE A 19 87.78 7.69 1.91
N GLY A 20 86.98 6.69 1.52
CA GLY A 20 85.64 6.49 2.07
C GLY A 20 84.72 5.57 1.27
N LEU A 21 84.64 4.30 1.68
CA LEU A 21 83.56 3.38 1.32
C LEU A 21 82.19 4.08 1.46
N THR A 22 81.35 4.06 0.41
CA THR A 22 79.89 3.97 0.59
C THR A 22 79.24 3.13 -0.51
N LEU A 23 78.62 2.07 0.00
CA LEU A 23 77.56 1.19 -0.46
C LEU A 23 76.95 1.37 -1.87
N ALA A 24 76.74 0.20 -2.48
CA ALA A 24 75.90 -0.08 -3.63
C ALA A 24 74.56 0.69 -3.61
N ALA A 25 74.37 1.54 -4.61
CA ALA A 25 73.07 2.09 -4.97
C ALA A 25 72.29 1.04 -5.79
N GLY A 26 71.54 0.19 -5.09
CA GLY A 26 70.45 -0.56 -5.70
C GLY A 26 69.28 0.39 -5.98
N ASN A 27 68.91 0.54 -7.24
CA ASN A 27 67.65 1.14 -7.65
C ASN A 27 66.49 0.29 -7.11
N GLN A 28 65.96 0.62 -5.93
CA GLN A 28 64.66 0.13 -5.51
C GLN A 28 63.59 0.98 -6.21
N LEU A 29 62.89 0.37 -7.16
CA LEU A 29 61.62 0.90 -7.65
C LEU A 29 60.68 1.09 -6.43
N PRO A 30 59.93 2.20 -6.34
CA PRO A 30 58.97 2.38 -5.27
C PRO A 30 57.97 1.23 -5.33
N ALA A 31 57.84 0.47 -4.23
CA ALA A 31 56.83 -0.55 -4.10
C ALA A 31 55.46 0.11 -4.32
N MET A 32 54.73 -0.31 -5.36
CA MET A 32 53.31 -0.02 -5.48
C MET A 32 52.64 -0.50 -4.20
N GLN A 33 52.23 0.43 -3.34
CA GLN A 33 51.33 0.10 -2.24
C GLN A 33 50.09 -0.54 -2.86
N ALA A 34 49.79 -1.78 -2.46
CA ALA A 34 48.50 -2.38 -2.76
C ALA A 34 47.41 -1.41 -2.29
N PRO A 35 46.33 -1.19 -3.07
CA PRO A 35 45.24 -0.33 -2.63
C PRO A 35 44.77 -0.81 -1.26
N ALA A 36 44.55 0.13 -0.33
CA ALA A 36 43.98 -0.19 0.98
C ALA A 36 42.74 -1.06 0.79
N PRO A 37 42.48 -2.08 1.66
CA PRO A 37 41.28 -2.88 1.55
C PRO A 37 40.08 -1.94 1.51
N SER A 38 39.30 -1.97 0.42
CA SER A 38 38.08 -1.19 0.36
C SER A 38 37.22 -1.61 1.55
N ASP A 39 36.67 -0.65 2.30
CA ASP A 39 35.74 -0.93 3.39
C ASP A 39 34.70 -1.97 2.92
N PRO A 40 34.65 -3.18 3.52
CA PRO A 40 33.74 -4.24 3.08
C PRO A 40 32.29 -3.92 3.43
N VAL A 41 32.05 -2.91 4.27
CA VAL A 41 30.71 -2.50 4.66
C VAL A 41 30.09 -1.64 3.56
N ARG A 42 28.92 -2.09 3.08
CA ARG A 42 28.09 -1.38 2.11
C ARG A 42 26.79 -0.96 2.78
N THR A 43 26.38 0.29 2.57
CA THR A 43 25.04 0.75 2.97
C THR A 43 24.06 0.50 1.82
N ILE A 44 22.97 -0.20 2.12
CA ILE A 44 21.79 -0.37 1.26
C ILE A 44 20.69 0.52 1.82
N THR A 45 20.16 1.43 1.01
CA THR A 45 19.00 2.26 1.40
C THR A 45 17.73 1.73 0.76
N ILE A 46 16.68 1.53 1.54
CA ILE A 46 15.34 1.15 1.06
C ILE A 46 14.37 2.26 1.45
N PHE A 47 13.73 2.85 0.46
CA PHE A 47 12.55 3.67 0.61
C PHE A 47 11.31 2.80 0.42
N TYR A 48 10.33 2.94 1.30
CA TYR A 48 9.16 2.08 1.33
C TYR A 48 7.87 2.85 1.62
N THR A 49 6.86 2.62 0.78
CA THR A 49 5.48 3.06 0.97
C THR A 49 4.57 1.83 1.00
N SER A 50 3.32 2.01 1.39
CA SER A 50 2.29 0.96 1.32
C SER A 50 0.93 1.65 1.28
N ASP A 51 -0.10 0.91 0.84
CA ASP A 51 -1.49 1.35 0.89
C ASP A 51 -1.65 2.71 0.19
N GLU A 52 -1.05 2.83 -1.01
CA GLU A 52 -1.10 4.07 -1.79
C GLU A 52 -2.54 4.42 -2.17
N GLU A 53 -3.39 3.41 -2.38
CA GLU A 53 -4.84 3.48 -2.61
C GLU A 53 -5.28 4.53 -3.65
N GLY A 54 -4.41 4.86 -4.61
CA GLY A 54 -4.71 5.85 -5.64
C GLY A 54 -4.74 7.31 -5.16
N TYR A 55 -4.21 7.62 -3.97
CA TYR A 55 -4.11 9.00 -3.43
C TYR A 55 -3.02 9.83 -4.12
N LEU A 56 -3.08 9.90 -5.46
CA LEU A 56 -2.07 10.56 -6.30
C LEU A 56 -1.89 12.05 -5.96
N GLU A 57 -2.96 12.68 -5.50
CA GLU A 57 -3.03 14.08 -5.07
C GLU A 57 -3.01 14.20 -3.53
N PRO A 58 -2.49 15.31 -2.97
CA PRO A 58 -2.51 15.53 -1.53
C PRO A 58 -3.93 15.60 -0.97
N THR A 59 -4.14 14.94 0.16
CA THR A 59 -5.32 15.15 0.99
C THR A 59 -5.19 16.46 1.79
N ARG A 60 -6.32 17.01 2.22
CA ARG A 60 -6.37 18.23 3.05
C ARG A 60 -7.42 18.06 4.14
N ASP A 61 -7.04 18.41 5.37
CA ASP A 61 -7.98 18.66 6.44
C ASP A 61 -8.01 20.16 6.79
N ARG A 62 -8.52 20.55 7.96
CA ARG A 62 -8.62 21.96 8.37
C ARG A 62 -7.28 22.60 8.75
N VAL A 63 -6.23 21.81 8.96
CA VAL A 63 -4.97 22.24 9.57
C VAL A 63 -3.77 21.89 8.69
N LYS A 64 -3.83 20.78 7.96
CA LYS A 64 -2.71 20.30 7.15
C LYS A 64 -3.12 19.73 5.79
N SER A 65 -2.16 19.73 4.87
CA SER A 65 -2.17 18.90 3.66
C SER A 65 -1.19 17.75 3.83
N ALA A 66 -1.54 16.54 3.39
CA ALA A 66 -0.72 15.36 3.54
C ALA A 66 -0.73 14.47 2.29
N GLY A 67 0.43 13.87 2.02
CA GLY A 67 0.64 12.94 0.93
C GLY A 67 0.68 13.58 -0.46
N GLY A 68 0.27 12.80 -1.46
CA GLY A 68 0.42 13.11 -2.87
C GLY A 68 1.74 12.59 -3.45
N SER A 69 1.63 11.89 -4.58
CA SER A 69 2.76 11.21 -5.23
C SER A 69 3.89 12.18 -5.62
N ALA A 70 3.56 13.38 -6.10
CA ALA A 70 4.55 14.39 -6.48
C ALA A 70 5.31 14.95 -5.25
N GLN A 71 4.61 15.11 -4.13
CA GLN A 71 5.17 15.57 -2.86
C GLN A 71 6.09 14.50 -2.24
N VAL A 72 5.65 13.24 -2.26
CA VAL A 72 6.47 12.10 -1.86
C VAL A 72 7.73 12.03 -2.71
N MET A 73 7.62 12.12 -4.04
CA MET A 73 8.79 12.06 -4.92
C MET A 73 9.81 13.17 -4.63
N ALA A 74 9.36 14.39 -4.38
CA ALA A 74 10.24 15.48 -3.96
C ALA A 74 10.89 15.21 -2.59
N ALA A 75 10.16 14.64 -1.64
CA ALA A 75 10.70 14.26 -0.34
C ALA A 75 11.74 13.13 -0.44
N LEU A 76 11.49 12.11 -1.27
CA LEU A 76 12.43 11.05 -1.59
C LEU A 76 13.72 11.61 -2.19
N ARG A 77 13.63 12.52 -3.17
CA ARG A 77 14.82 13.17 -3.76
C ARG A 77 15.64 13.95 -2.73
N ARG A 78 14.99 14.67 -1.81
CA ARG A 78 15.70 15.37 -0.70
C ARG A 78 16.41 14.41 0.24
N ARG A 79 15.95 13.17 0.35
CA ARG A 79 16.60 12.07 1.08
C ARG A 79 17.63 11.30 0.24
N GLY A 80 17.92 11.75 -0.98
CA GLY A 80 18.95 11.15 -1.83
C GLY A 80 18.46 10.01 -2.74
N TYR A 81 17.15 9.78 -2.82
CA TYR A 81 16.60 8.85 -3.80
C TYR A 81 16.79 9.39 -5.22
N LEU A 82 17.30 8.53 -6.10
CA LEU A 82 17.43 8.80 -7.53
C LEU A 82 16.94 7.55 -8.29
N PRO A 83 15.88 7.66 -9.12
CA PRO A 83 15.43 6.56 -9.94
C PRO A 83 16.58 5.98 -10.77
N GLY A 84 16.80 4.66 -10.65
CA GLY A 84 17.91 3.96 -11.33
C GLY A 84 19.31 4.19 -10.73
N GLY A 85 19.43 4.92 -9.60
CA GLY A 85 20.70 5.33 -9.00
C GLY A 85 21.55 4.23 -8.34
N GLY A 86 21.25 2.94 -8.53
CA GLY A 86 22.04 1.77 -8.09
C GLY A 86 22.31 1.60 -6.59
N ARG A 87 21.97 2.60 -5.77
CA ARG A 87 22.30 2.69 -4.33
C ARG A 87 21.09 2.60 -3.40
N SER A 88 19.88 2.71 -3.96
CA SER A 88 18.66 2.60 -3.18
C SER A 88 17.57 1.81 -3.92
N LEU A 89 16.64 1.30 -3.13
CA LEU A 89 15.40 0.70 -3.61
C LEU A 89 14.21 1.61 -3.27
N LEU A 90 13.23 1.74 -4.16
CA LEU A 90 11.88 2.21 -3.84
C LEU A 90 10.90 1.05 -4.01
N LEU A 91 10.24 0.67 -2.92
CA LEU A 91 9.39 -0.52 -2.82
C LEU A 91 8.00 -0.15 -2.29
N SER A 92 6.98 -0.90 -2.70
CA SER A 92 5.60 -0.75 -2.19
C SER A 92 5.12 -2.00 -1.45
N GLY A 93 4.33 -1.80 -0.39
CA GLY A 93 3.62 -2.85 0.34
C GLY A 93 2.34 -3.35 -0.30
N GLY A 94 1.94 -2.84 -1.47
CA GLY A 94 0.68 -3.21 -2.13
C GLY A 94 -0.52 -2.35 -1.69
N ASP A 95 -1.70 -2.67 -2.23
CA ASP A 95 -2.93 -1.86 -2.22
C ASP A 95 -2.73 -0.49 -2.88
N MET A 96 -2.41 -0.53 -4.17
CA MET A 96 -1.94 0.65 -4.90
C MET A 96 -3.06 1.56 -5.42
N TRP A 97 -4.22 1.03 -5.81
CA TRP A 97 -5.11 1.74 -6.73
C TRP A 97 -6.56 2.01 -6.30
N THR A 98 -7.12 1.31 -5.31
CA THR A 98 -8.55 1.46 -4.98
C THR A 98 -8.76 2.52 -3.90
N GLY A 99 -9.33 3.67 -4.30
CA GLY A 99 -9.62 4.80 -3.42
C GLY A 99 -10.18 5.98 -4.23
N PRO A 100 -9.46 7.11 -4.36
CA PRO A 100 -9.94 8.24 -5.14
C PRO A 100 -10.25 7.93 -6.61
N ALA A 101 -11.23 8.64 -7.16
CA ALA A 101 -11.74 8.46 -8.52
C ALA A 101 -10.64 8.54 -9.60
N ILE A 102 -9.60 9.37 -9.39
CA ILE A 102 -8.45 9.51 -10.29
C ILE A 102 -7.70 8.20 -10.54
N SER A 103 -7.83 7.20 -9.67
CA SER A 103 -7.28 5.86 -9.86
C SER A 103 -8.35 4.79 -10.04
N THR A 104 -9.36 4.77 -9.17
CA THR A 104 -10.42 3.76 -9.19
C THR A 104 -11.15 3.71 -10.53
N TRP A 105 -11.52 4.87 -11.10
CA TRP A 105 -12.24 4.94 -12.38
C TRP A 105 -11.44 4.35 -13.54
N PHE A 106 -10.12 4.53 -13.50
CA PHE A 106 -9.18 4.02 -14.50
C PHE A 106 -8.58 2.67 -14.10
N GLN A 107 -9.16 2.00 -13.11
CA GLN A 107 -8.77 0.67 -12.65
C GLN A 107 -7.26 0.55 -12.37
N GLY A 108 -6.67 1.58 -11.77
CA GLY A 108 -5.27 1.64 -11.37
C GLY A 108 -4.26 2.02 -12.45
N GLU A 109 -4.68 2.31 -13.69
CA GLU A 109 -3.75 2.72 -14.77
C GLU A 109 -2.92 3.95 -14.39
N SER A 110 -3.58 4.95 -13.81
CA SER A 110 -2.93 6.19 -13.38
C SER A 110 -1.89 5.96 -12.28
N THR A 111 -2.22 5.11 -11.29
CA THR A 111 -1.26 4.73 -10.25
C THR A 111 -0.05 4.01 -10.84
N VAL A 112 -0.26 3.04 -11.75
CA VAL A 112 0.84 2.32 -12.39
C VAL A 112 1.75 3.27 -13.17
N GLU A 113 1.20 4.24 -13.90
CA GLU A 113 1.99 5.23 -14.62
C GLU A 113 2.82 6.13 -13.68
N VAL A 114 2.20 6.61 -12.60
CA VAL A 114 2.89 7.41 -11.58
C VAL A 114 4.02 6.61 -10.92
N MET A 115 3.76 5.36 -10.50
CA MET A 115 4.77 4.52 -9.85
C MET A 115 5.89 4.11 -10.82
N ASN A 116 5.58 3.92 -12.11
CA ASN A 116 6.58 3.73 -13.16
C ASN A 116 7.51 4.94 -13.28
N ALA A 117 6.95 6.16 -13.25
CA ALA A 117 7.74 7.39 -13.33
C ALA A 117 8.54 7.67 -12.06
N MET A 118 8.02 7.28 -10.89
CA MET A 118 8.74 7.35 -9.61
C MET A 118 9.89 6.33 -9.53
N GLY A 119 9.87 5.27 -10.33
CA GLY A 119 10.95 4.28 -10.37
C GLY A 119 10.86 3.22 -9.27
N TYR A 120 9.64 2.84 -8.87
CA TYR A 120 9.44 1.66 -8.01
C TYR A 120 10.13 0.44 -8.64
N GLN A 121 10.69 -0.44 -7.80
CA GLN A 121 11.49 -1.58 -8.23
C GLN A 121 10.87 -2.95 -7.88
N ALA A 122 9.88 -2.95 -6.99
CA ALA A 122 8.94 -4.04 -6.74
C ALA A 122 7.77 -3.53 -5.88
N ALA A 123 6.64 -4.21 -5.94
CA ALA A 123 5.50 -4.00 -5.05
C ALA A 123 5.02 -5.37 -4.53
N ALA A 124 4.62 -5.48 -3.27
CA ALA A 124 3.86 -6.64 -2.82
C ALA A 124 2.46 -6.61 -3.45
N ILE A 125 1.83 -7.78 -3.58
CA ILE A 125 0.40 -7.86 -3.92
C ILE A 125 -0.41 -7.72 -2.63
N GLY A 126 -1.26 -6.72 -2.55
CA GLY A 126 -2.31 -6.57 -1.55
C GLY A 126 -3.66 -7.13 -1.98
N ASN A 127 -4.67 -6.94 -1.15
CA ASN A 127 -6.03 -7.41 -1.45
C ASN A 127 -6.70 -6.55 -2.52
N HIS A 128 -6.50 -5.23 -2.50
CA HIS A 128 -7.14 -4.31 -3.43
C HIS A 128 -6.60 -4.46 -4.86
N GLU A 129 -5.46 -5.14 -5.03
CA GLU A 129 -5.01 -5.60 -6.35
C GLU A 129 -6.02 -6.55 -7.05
N PHE A 130 -6.95 -7.16 -6.31
CA PHE A 130 -7.97 -8.06 -6.86
C PHE A 130 -9.33 -7.40 -7.09
N ASP A 131 -9.53 -6.12 -6.74
CA ASP A 131 -10.86 -5.49 -6.80
C ASP A 131 -11.47 -5.47 -8.21
N PHE A 132 -10.62 -5.32 -9.23
CA PHE A 132 -11.02 -5.32 -10.64
C PHE A 132 -10.84 -6.69 -11.32
N GLY A 133 -10.59 -7.75 -10.54
CA GLY A 133 -10.37 -9.11 -11.01
C GLY A 133 -8.96 -9.40 -11.54
N GLN A 134 -8.66 -10.70 -11.70
CA GLN A 134 -7.32 -11.16 -12.06
C GLN A 134 -6.85 -10.69 -13.45
N GLU A 135 -7.77 -10.55 -14.42
CA GLU A 135 -7.40 -10.07 -15.77
C GLU A 135 -6.92 -8.62 -15.75
N ARG A 136 -7.56 -7.77 -14.92
CA ARG A 136 -7.12 -6.40 -14.77
C ARG A 136 -5.80 -6.32 -14.03
N LEU A 137 -5.63 -7.09 -12.95
CA LEU A 137 -4.35 -7.23 -12.25
C LEU A 137 -3.24 -7.65 -13.21
N ARG A 138 -3.48 -8.66 -14.06
CA ARG A 138 -2.53 -9.10 -15.08
C ARG A 138 -2.20 -8.00 -16.08
N THR A 139 -3.19 -7.23 -16.52
CA THR A 139 -2.98 -6.08 -17.41
C THR A 139 -2.11 -5.01 -16.76
N ASN A 140 -2.43 -4.63 -15.52
CA ASN A 140 -1.65 -3.66 -14.74
C ASN A 140 -0.21 -4.17 -14.49
N SER A 141 -0.04 -5.47 -14.19
CA SER A 141 1.28 -6.08 -13.96
C SER A 141 2.18 -6.03 -15.21
N LYS A 142 1.60 -6.12 -16.41
CA LYS A 142 2.32 -5.99 -17.69
C LYS A 142 2.67 -4.53 -18.01
N ALA A 143 1.84 -3.59 -17.59
CA ALA A 143 2.08 -2.16 -17.77
C ALA A 143 3.11 -1.60 -16.77
N ALA A 144 3.23 -2.23 -15.59
CA ALA A 144 4.22 -1.89 -14.59
C ALA A 144 5.65 -2.25 -15.05
N ARG A 145 6.60 -1.34 -14.79
CA ARG A 145 8.04 -1.53 -15.01
C ARG A 145 8.72 -2.18 -13.80
N PHE A 146 7.91 -2.66 -12.85
CA PHE A 146 8.34 -3.33 -11.64
C PHE A 146 7.49 -4.59 -11.42
N PRO A 147 8.08 -5.65 -10.85
CA PRO A 147 7.39 -6.89 -10.58
C PRO A 147 6.48 -6.78 -9.35
N PHE A 148 5.40 -7.54 -9.40
CA PHE A 148 4.47 -7.73 -8.29
C PHE A 148 4.88 -9.00 -7.54
N LEU A 149 4.96 -8.91 -6.22
CA LEU A 149 5.57 -9.94 -5.39
C LEU A 149 4.57 -10.57 -4.41
N SER A 150 4.55 -11.90 -4.39
CA SER A 150 3.88 -12.67 -3.34
C SER A 150 4.40 -14.10 -3.29
N ALA A 151 5.10 -14.45 -2.22
CA ALA A 151 5.66 -15.78 -1.99
C ALA A 151 4.62 -16.78 -1.49
N ASN A 152 3.53 -16.30 -0.89
CA ASN A 152 2.46 -17.12 -0.33
C ASN A 152 1.19 -17.15 -1.21
N LEU A 153 1.22 -16.55 -2.41
CA LEU A 153 0.15 -16.68 -3.39
C LEU A 153 0.48 -17.81 -4.38
N ALA A 154 -0.43 -18.77 -4.53
CA ALA A 154 -0.25 -19.91 -5.41
C ALA A 154 -1.51 -20.22 -6.23
N VAL A 155 -1.33 -20.74 -7.44
CA VAL A 155 -2.41 -21.36 -8.23
C VAL A 155 -2.69 -22.74 -7.63
N LYS A 156 -3.95 -23.03 -7.27
CA LYS A 156 -4.35 -24.27 -6.58
C LYS A 156 -3.92 -25.54 -7.31
N ASP A 157 -4.03 -25.54 -8.64
CA ASP A 157 -3.76 -26.73 -9.46
C ASP A 157 -2.27 -27.07 -9.56
N THR A 158 -1.39 -26.07 -9.49
CA THR A 158 0.06 -26.26 -9.69
C THR A 158 0.88 -26.09 -8.42
N GLY A 159 0.34 -25.39 -7.42
CA GLY A 159 1.07 -24.91 -6.24
C GLY A 159 2.14 -23.86 -6.53
N GLY A 160 2.29 -23.44 -7.80
CA GLY A 160 3.24 -22.42 -8.24
C GLY A 160 2.66 -21.01 -8.19
N PRO A 161 3.49 -19.97 -8.33
CA PRO A 161 3.02 -18.59 -8.38
C PRO A 161 2.12 -18.36 -9.62
N PRO A 162 1.12 -17.46 -9.55
CA PRO A 162 0.37 -17.05 -10.72
C PRO A 162 1.25 -16.25 -11.69
N ASP A 163 0.84 -16.14 -12.95
CA ASP A 163 1.63 -15.55 -14.04
C ASP A 163 1.88 -14.03 -13.90
N PHE A 164 1.09 -13.36 -13.08
CA PHE A 164 1.24 -11.93 -12.76
C PHE A 164 2.09 -11.67 -11.49
N ALA A 165 2.58 -12.71 -10.81
CA ALA A 165 3.32 -12.55 -9.56
C ALA A 165 4.62 -13.36 -9.53
N LEU A 166 5.61 -12.84 -8.81
CA LEU A 166 6.83 -13.57 -8.45
C LEU A 166 6.92 -13.73 -6.94
N PRO A 167 7.52 -14.81 -6.41
CA PRO A 167 7.72 -14.92 -4.97
C PRO A 167 8.73 -13.88 -4.43
N TYR A 168 9.75 -13.57 -5.24
CA TYR A 168 10.80 -12.61 -4.92
C TYR A 168 11.47 -12.11 -6.21
N VAL A 169 12.28 -11.05 -6.06
CA VAL A 169 13.30 -10.66 -7.04
C VAL A 169 14.62 -10.35 -6.36
N ILE A 170 15.72 -10.57 -7.08
CA ILE A 170 17.05 -10.15 -6.63
C ILE A 170 17.42 -8.83 -7.32
N ARG A 171 17.88 -7.86 -6.54
CA ARG A 171 18.37 -6.56 -7.00
C ARG A 171 19.77 -6.32 -6.46
N GLU A 172 20.69 -5.91 -7.31
CA GLU A 172 21.99 -5.46 -6.86
C GLU A 172 21.89 -4.01 -6.40
N VAL A 173 22.30 -3.75 -5.16
CA VAL A 173 22.29 -2.42 -4.55
C VAL A 173 23.63 -2.18 -3.90
N ASN A 174 24.39 -1.22 -4.40
CA ASN A 174 25.72 -0.88 -3.89
C ASN A 174 26.66 -2.11 -3.77
N GLY A 175 26.58 -3.03 -4.74
CA GLY A 175 27.36 -4.27 -4.79
C GLY A 175 26.85 -5.43 -3.90
N VAL A 176 25.66 -5.29 -3.30
CA VAL A 176 25.02 -6.34 -2.50
C VAL A 176 23.79 -6.87 -3.22
N ARG A 177 23.63 -8.20 -3.33
CA ARG A 177 22.46 -8.82 -3.97
C ARG A 177 21.33 -8.98 -2.97
N VAL A 178 20.38 -8.04 -3.00
CA VAL A 178 19.22 -8.00 -2.10
C VAL A 178 18.07 -8.81 -2.70
N ALA A 179 17.62 -9.85 -2.00
CA ALA A 179 16.38 -10.55 -2.33
C ALA A 179 15.19 -9.84 -1.68
N VAL A 180 14.33 -9.23 -2.49
CA VAL A 180 13.07 -8.63 -2.05
C VAL A 180 11.97 -9.68 -2.20
N ILE A 181 11.37 -10.10 -1.09
CA ILE A 181 10.37 -11.17 -1.00
C ILE A 181 9.00 -10.53 -0.70
N GLY A 182 7.97 -10.92 -1.43
CA GLY A 182 6.60 -10.43 -1.23
C GLY A 182 5.77 -11.33 -0.32
N LEU A 183 4.81 -10.77 0.43
CA LEU A 183 3.74 -11.50 1.08
C LEU A 183 2.40 -10.79 0.89
N THR A 184 1.33 -11.55 0.67
CA THR A 184 -0.05 -11.07 0.55
C THR A 184 -0.87 -11.54 1.74
N THR A 185 -1.67 -10.67 2.35
CA THR A 185 -2.52 -11.03 3.50
C THR A 185 -3.41 -12.23 3.18
N ARG A 186 -3.42 -13.22 4.06
CA ARG A 186 -4.35 -14.38 4.01
C ARG A 186 -5.80 -13.94 4.19
N GLN A 187 -6.03 -12.74 4.71
CA GLN A 187 -7.37 -12.17 4.86
C GLN A 187 -8.04 -11.88 3.51
N THR A 188 -7.25 -11.71 2.43
CA THR A 188 -7.75 -11.47 1.06
C THR A 188 -8.93 -12.39 0.72
N SER A 189 -8.89 -13.66 1.13
CA SER A 189 -9.96 -14.63 0.85
C SER A 189 -11.34 -14.29 1.42
N GLY A 190 -11.41 -13.39 2.41
CA GLY A 190 -12.65 -12.90 2.99
C GLY A 190 -12.92 -11.41 2.74
N ILE A 191 -11.99 -10.66 2.17
CA ILE A 191 -12.09 -9.20 2.00
C ILE A 191 -12.11 -8.74 0.53
N VAL A 192 -12.08 -9.68 -0.41
CA VAL A 192 -12.29 -9.44 -1.85
C VAL A 192 -13.42 -10.33 -2.35
N PHE A 193 -13.98 -10.01 -3.52
CA PHE A 193 -14.97 -10.89 -4.15
C PHE A 193 -14.39 -12.30 -4.37
N PRO A 194 -15.06 -13.37 -3.94
CA PRO A 194 -14.56 -14.74 -4.09
C PRO A 194 -14.17 -15.10 -5.52
N ASP A 195 -14.94 -14.63 -6.51
CA ASP A 195 -14.68 -14.88 -7.93
C ASP A 195 -13.39 -14.20 -8.41
N ASN A 196 -13.00 -13.07 -7.83
CA ASN A 196 -11.78 -12.35 -8.20
C ASN A 196 -10.50 -13.08 -7.78
N ILE A 197 -10.59 -14.07 -6.89
CA ILE A 197 -9.46 -14.91 -6.45
C ILE A 197 -9.70 -16.40 -6.71
N ALA A 198 -10.69 -16.73 -7.55
CA ALA A 198 -10.98 -18.10 -7.92
C ALA A 198 -9.71 -18.78 -8.48
N GLY A 199 -9.48 -20.03 -8.07
CA GLY A 199 -8.28 -20.79 -8.45
C GLY A 199 -6.98 -20.42 -7.69
N LEU A 200 -6.98 -19.39 -6.84
CA LEU A 200 -5.81 -18.98 -6.07
C LEU A 200 -5.89 -19.46 -4.61
N ALA A 201 -4.74 -19.69 -3.99
CA ALA A 201 -4.57 -20.05 -2.59
C ALA A 201 -3.53 -19.16 -1.93
N LEU A 202 -3.84 -18.72 -0.70
CA LEU A 202 -2.93 -17.98 0.16
C LEU A 202 -2.40 -18.91 1.26
N THR A 203 -1.15 -19.34 1.10
CA THR A 203 -0.48 -20.26 2.02
C THR A 203 -0.02 -19.56 3.29
N ASP A 204 0.43 -20.33 4.27
CA ASP A 204 1.02 -19.79 5.49
C ASP A 204 2.28 -18.94 5.18
N TYR A 205 2.45 -17.86 5.93
CA TYR A 205 3.56 -16.93 5.73
C TYR A 205 4.91 -17.55 6.10
N ALA A 206 4.98 -18.27 7.22
CA ALA A 206 6.22 -18.86 7.70
C ALA A 206 6.68 -19.99 6.76
N GLU A 207 5.75 -20.82 6.31
CA GLU A 207 6.03 -21.86 5.30
C GLU A 207 6.51 -21.24 3.97
N ALA A 208 5.87 -20.15 3.52
CA ALA A 208 6.28 -19.45 2.32
C ALA A 208 7.70 -18.87 2.43
N LEU A 209 8.04 -18.24 3.56
CA LEU A 209 9.38 -17.69 3.79
C LEU A 209 10.44 -18.81 3.87
N ARG A 210 10.16 -19.90 4.62
CA ARG A 210 11.08 -21.06 4.72
C ARG A 210 11.34 -21.73 3.38
N ARG A 211 10.37 -21.70 2.46
CA ARG A 211 10.55 -22.17 1.07
C ARG A 211 11.34 -21.19 0.21
N THR A 212 11.12 -19.90 0.39
CA THR A 212 11.53 -18.87 -0.58
C THR A 212 12.93 -18.34 -0.31
N VAL A 213 13.29 -18.09 0.95
CA VAL A 213 14.62 -17.56 1.32
C VAL A 213 15.76 -18.46 0.84
N PRO A 214 15.72 -19.79 1.04
CA PRO A 214 16.79 -20.66 0.56
C PRO A 214 16.93 -20.69 -0.98
N ARG A 215 15.82 -20.53 -1.72
CA ARG A 215 15.85 -20.46 -3.19
C ARG A 215 16.54 -19.18 -3.67
N ALA A 216 16.18 -18.05 -3.08
CA ALA A 216 16.84 -16.77 -3.38
C ALA A 216 18.33 -16.82 -3.04
N ALA A 217 18.71 -17.44 -1.91
CA ALA A 217 20.10 -17.65 -1.53
C ALA A 217 20.85 -18.57 -2.52
N ALA A 218 20.21 -19.64 -3.00
CA ALA A 218 20.79 -20.53 -4.02
C ALA A 218 21.02 -19.83 -5.37
N GLU A 219 20.22 -18.82 -5.68
CA GLU A 219 20.43 -17.92 -6.84
C GLU A 219 21.47 -16.82 -6.56
N GLY A 220 22.07 -16.82 -5.36
CA GLY A 220 23.17 -15.96 -4.94
C GLY A 220 22.76 -14.63 -4.32
N ALA A 221 21.57 -14.55 -3.72
CA ALA A 221 21.22 -13.43 -2.85
C ALA A 221 22.08 -13.42 -1.57
N ASP A 222 22.44 -12.23 -1.11
CA ASP A 222 23.21 -11.98 0.11
C ASP A 222 22.33 -11.53 1.27
N LEU A 223 21.27 -10.78 0.97
CA LEU A 223 20.45 -10.09 1.96
C LEU A 223 18.96 -10.27 1.62
N PRO A 224 18.21 -11.10 2.36
CA PRO A 224 16.76 -11.21 2.19
C PRO A 224 16.04 -10.10 2.95
N VAL A 225 15.09 -9.42 2.32
CA VAL A 225 14.17 -8.44 2.93
C VAL A 225 12.74 -8.78 2.52
N VAL A 226 11.77 -8.48 3.39
CA VAL A 226 10.36 -8.76 3.11
C VAL A 226 9.57 -7.47 2.98
N ILE A 227 8.86 -7.33 1.87
CA ILE A 227 7.75 -6.38 1.71
C ILE A 227 6.45 -7.17 1.78
N ALA A 228 5.51 -6.76 2.62
CA ALA A 228 4.33 -7.53 2.92
C ALA A 228 3.11 -6.63 2.98
N HIS A 229 2.08 -7.04 2.24
CA HIS A 229 0.74 -6.53 2.43
C HIS A 229 0.08 -7.25 3.62
N VAL A 230 0.63 -7.05 4.81
CA VAL A 230 0.22 -7.65 6.07
C VAL A 230 0.36 -6.60 7.16
N CYS A 231 -0.60 -6.54 8.07
CA CYS A 231 -0.59 -5.61 9.19
C CYS A 231 0.74 -5.69 9.95
N PRO A 232 1.41 -4.56 10.25
CA PRO A 232 2.69 -4.57 10.95
C PRO A 232 2.64 -5.30 12.31
N THR A 233 1.49 -5.30 12.99
CA THR A 233 1.25 -6.07 14.21
C THR A 233 1.26 -7.58 13.97
N ASP A 234 0.72 -8.05 12.86
CA ASP A 234 0.73 -9.47 12.49
C ASP A 234 2.13 -9.92 12.07
N LEU A 235 2.91 -9.04 11.43
CA LEU A 235 4.31 -9.29 11.08
C LEU A 235 5.21 -9.49 12.31
N GLN A 236 4.89 -8.91 13.47
CA GLN A 236 5.62 -9.16 14.73
C GLN A 236 5.59 -10.64 15.12
N THR A 237 4.51 -11.36 14.77
CA THR A 237 4.43 -12.81 15.02
C THR A 237 5.40 -13.61 14.15
N LEU A 238 5.86 -13.06 13.02
CA LEU A 238 6.84 -13.67 12.12
C LEU A 238 8.29 -13.36 12.50
N ALA A 239 8.56 -12.47 13.47
CA ALA A 239 9.91 -12.11 13.86
C ALA A 239 10.81 -13.32 14.22
N PRO A 240 10.34 -14.38 14.91
CA PRO A 240 11.15 -15.58 15.13
C PRO A 240 11.55 -16.30 13.85
N VAL A 241 10.64 -16.41 12.88
CA VAL A 241 10.88 -17.06 11.59
C VAL A 241 11.80 -16.20 10.72
N ALA A 242 11.63 -14.88 10.75
CA ALA A 242 12.51 -13.94 10.08
C ALA A 242 13.95 -14.02 10.61
N ALA A 243 14.13 -14.08 11.94
CA ALA A 243 15.43 -14.25 12.56
C ALA A 243 16.07 -15.61 12.21
N GLU A 244 15.30 -16.70 12.25
CA GLU A 244 15.72 -18.04 11.80
C GLU A 244 16.27 -18.01 10.36
N LEU A 245 15.63 -17.23 9.48
CA LEU A 245 15.96 -17.12 8.06
C LEU A 245 16.93 -15.96 7.73
N SER A 246 17.52 -15.32 8.75
CA SER A 246 18.41 -14.15 8.57
C SER A 246 17.79 -12.99 7.79
N ILE A 247 16.46 -12.80 7.90
CA ILE A 247 15.75 -11.63 7.39
C ILE A 247 15.83 -10.52 8.45
N PRO A 248 16.51 -9.38 8.20
CA PRO A 248 16.65 -8.32 9.17
C PRO A 248 15.50 -7.32 9.15
N LEU A 249 14.62 -7.38 8.14
CA LEU A 249 13.63 -6.34 7.86
C LEU A 249 12.32 -6.93 7.34
N LEU A 250 11.22 -6.61 8.02
CA LEU A 250 9.84 -6.84 7.61
C LEU A 250 9.13 -5.49 7.44
N LEU A 251 8.68 -5.20 6.22
CA LEU A 251 7.95 -3.97 5.88
C LEU A 251 6.48 -4.33 5.67
N GLY A 252 5.58 -3.75 6.46
CA GLY A 252 4.15 -4.07 6.48
C GLY A 252 3.26 -3.06 5.77
N GLY A 253 1.96 -3.36 5.72
CA GLY A 253 0.90 -2.61 5.05
C GLY A 253 -0.48 -3.01 5.57
N HIS A 254 -1.53 -2.92 4.75
CA HIS A 254 -2.90 -3.45 4.95
C HIS A 254 -3.75 -2.73 6.00
N CYS A 255 -3.21 -2.55 7.21
CA CYS A 255 -3.94 -1.94 8.33
C CYS A 255 -3.88 -0.41 8.34
N HIS A 256 -3.21 0.22 7.37
CA HIS A 256 -2.93 1.67 7.32
C HIS A 256 -2.24 2.22 8.58
N SER A 257 -1.66 1.34 9.40
CA SER A 257 -1.08 1.71 10.69
C SER A 257 0.38 2.12 10.52
N GLU A 258 0.73 3.27 11.04
CA GLU A 258 2.13 3.60 11.28
C GLU A 258 2.65 2.74 12.45
N LEU A 259 3.69 1.94 12.18
CA LEU A 259 4.43 1.25 13.22
C LEU A 259 5.87 1.77 13.19
N GLN A 260 6.20 2.59 14.19
CA GLN A 260 7.51 3.20 14.31
C GLN A 260 8.53 2.15 14.72
N ASN A 261 9.15 1.53 13.72
CA ASN A 261 10.47 0.94 13.79
C ASN A 261 10.72 0.05 15.03
N VAL A 262 9.85 -0.96 15.20
CA VAL A 262 9.97 -1.94 16.28
C VAL A 262 11.08 -2.92 15.95
N GLU A 263 11.88 -3.29 16.94
CA GLU A 263 12.86 -4.37 16.81
C GLU A 263 12.46 -5.55 17.69
N GLN A 264 12.38 -6.75 17.09
CA GLN A 264 12.06 -7.99 17.79
C GLN A 264 12.99 -9.10 17.31
N LYS A 265 13.74 -9.71 18.23
CA LYS A 265 14.73 -10.77 17.91
C LYS A 265 15.75 -10.36 16.83
N GLY A 266 16.17 -9.09 16.83
CA GLY A 266 17.11 -8.55 15.82
C GLY A 266 16.49 -8.31 14.44
N VAL A 267 15.15 -8.40 14.32
CA VAL A 267 14.39 -8.11 13.09
C VAL A 267 13.68 -6.78 13.27
N ARG A 268 13.86 -5.88 12.31
CA ARG A 268 13.20 -4.57 12.26
C ARG A 268 11.85 -4.70 11.57
N ILE A 269 10.82 -4.08 12.13
CA ILE A 269 9.44 -4.13 11.62
C ILE A 269 8.89 -2.71 11.52
N ILE A 270 8.39 -2.36 10.33
CA ILE A 270 7.97 -0.99 10.02
C ILE A 270 6.66 -1.03 9.23
N GLY A 271 5.73 -0.16 9.59
CA GLY A 271 4.54 0.15 8.78
C GLY A 271 4.56 1.64 8.45
N PRO A 272 4.50 2.03 7.16
CA PRO A 272 4.60 3.42 6.74
C PRO A 272 3.24 4.14 6.72
N GLY A 273 2.21 3.61 7.37
CA GLY A 273 0.86 4.16 7.21
C GLY A 273 0.32 3.91 5.80
N ALA A 274 -0.37 4.91 5.24
CA ALA A 274 -1.06 4.80 3.96
C ALA A 274 -1.08 6.14 3.20
N HIS A 275 -1.64 6.11 1.99
CA HIS A 275 -2.06 7.28 1.20
C HIS A 275 -0.91 8.23 0.87
N TRP A 276 0.31 7.68 0.78
CA TRP A 276 1.54 8.46 0.58
C TRP A 276 1.79 9.53 1.66
N GLN A 277 1.11 9.47 2.81
CA GLN A 277 1.24 10.47 3.87
C GLN A 277 2.54 10.34 4.66
N SER A 278 3.20 9.18 4.59
CA SER A 278 4.56 8.98 5.05
C SER A 278 5.25 7.87 4.23
N PHE A 279 6.57 7.78 4.36
CA PHE A 279 7.35 6.67 3.81
C PHE A 279 8.46 6.28 4.79
N ALA A 280 8.85 5.01 4.80
CA ALA A 280 10.01 4.56 5.57
C ALA A 280 11.29 4.74 4.76
N GLN A 281 12.34 5.24 5.39
CA GLN A 281 13.73 5.16 4.91
C GLN A 281 14.49 4.20 5.81
N VAL A 282 15.02 3.12 5.24
CA VAL A 282 15.78 2.09 5.96
C VAL A 282 17.19 2.01 5.39
N ASP A 283 18.19 2.22 6.24
CA ASP A 283 19.60 2.05 5.89
C ASP A 283 20.14 0.79 6.58
N ILE A 284 20.55 -0.19 5.77
CA ILE A 284 21.14 -1.46 6.22
C ILE A 284 22.64 -1.39 5.93
N ALA A 285 23.46 -1.43 6.98
CA ALA A 285 24.91 -1.61 6.85
C ALA A 285 25.21 -3.11 6.76
N PHE A 286 25.73 -3.55 5.61
CA PHE A 286 26.02 -4.95 5.31
C PHE A 286 27.52 -5.17 5.08
N ASP A 287 28.12 -6.06 5.85
CA ASP A 287 29.51 -6.49 5.66
C ASP A 287 29.56 -7.57 4.58
N THR A 288 30.09 -7.21 3.41
CA THR A 288 30.18 -8.12 2.25
C THR A 288 31.19 -9.25 2.43
N ALA A 289 32.22 -9.07 3.27
CA ALA A 289 33.21 -10.10 3.55
C ALA A 289 32.65 -11.14 4.54
N ALA A 290 31.99 -10.67 5.60
CA ALA A 290 31.36 -11.54 6.60
C ALA A 290 29.95 -12.01 6.21
N ARG A 291 29.39 -11.47 5.12
CA ARG A 291 28.02 -11.72 4.62
C ARG A 291 26.95 -11.56 5.70
N LYS A 292 27.04 -10.49 6.48
CA LYS A 292 26.15 -10.25 7.62
C LYS A 292 25.72 -8.79 7.72
N VAL A 293 24.55 -8.56 8.29
CA VAL A 293 24.10 -7.23 8.70
C VAL A 293 24.91 -6.79 9.93
N VAL A 294 25.41 -5.56 9.88
CA VAL A 294 26.10 -4.90 11.00
C VAL A 294 25.10 -4.14 11.86
N HIS A 295 24.26 -3.32 11.22
CA HIS A 295 23.15 -2.62 11.88
C HIS A 295 22.10 -2.18 10.85
N THR A 296 20.88 -1.94 11.34
CA THR A 296 19.75 -1.43 10.57
C THR A 296 19.21 -0.16 11.23
N ARG A 297 19.30 0.97 10.54
CA ARG A 297 18.62 2.21 10.93
C ARG A 297 17.37 2.37 10.10
N ALA A 298 16.30 2.85 10.72
CA ALA A 298 15.13 3.26 9.96
C ALA A 298 14.46 4.48 10.56
N ASP A 299 13.92 5.31 9.68
CA ASP A 299 13.18 6.52 10.01
C ASP A 299 11.85 6.47 9.25
N LEU A 300 10.74 6.80 9.92
CA LEU A 300 9.47 7.07 9.26
C LEU A 300 9.40 8.56 8.95
N VAL A 301 9.21 8.91 7.68
CA VAL A 301 9.28 10.28 7.20
C VAL A 301 7.87 10.74 6.82
N PRO A 302 7.23 11.60 7.63
CA PRO A 302 5.94 12.16 7.28
C PRO A 302 6.06 13.13 6.11
N VAL A 303 5.01 13.18 5.30
CA VAL A 303 4.84 14.00 4.11
C VAL A 303 3.61 14.86 4.34
N GLU A 304 3.70 15.77 5.31
CA GLU A 304 2.59 16.60 5.78
C GLU A 304 3.03 18.05 6.03
N HIS A 305 2.12 18.99 5.78
CA HIS A 305 2.38 20.42 5.81
C HIS A 305 1.24 21.20 6.46
N PRO A 306 1.54 22.11 7.40
CA PRO A 306 0.56 23.10 7.85
C PRO A 306 0.03 23.92 6.67
N LEU A 307 -1.28 24.20 6.66
CA LEU A 307 -1.90 25.01 5.61
C LEU A 307 -1.45 26.47 5.60
N ASP A 308 -0.95 26.97 6.74
CA ASP A 308 -0.40 28.31 6.91
C ASP A 308 1.11 28.39 6.59
N GLY A 309 1.74 27.26 6.23
CA GLY A 309 3.13 27.15 5.82
C GLY A 309 3.36 27.24 4.31
N ALA A 310 4.63 27.27 3.89
CA ALA A 310 4.98 27.11 2.48
C ALA A 310 4.57 25.70 1.99
N PRO A 311 3.99 25.57 0.77
CA PRO A 311 3.64 24.28 0.21
C PRO A 311 4.86 23.36 0.14
N LEU A 312 4.63 22.07 0.38
CA LEU A 312 5.62 21.03 0.16
C LEU A 312 6.13 21.10 -1.29
N PRO A 313 7.45 21.08 -1.52
CA PRO A 313 7.95 20.97 -2.89
C PRO A 313 7.33 19.75 -3.57
N SER A 314 6.88 19.92 -4.80
CA SER A 314 6.39 18.85 -5.66
C SER A 314 7.42 18.52 -6.74
N ASP A 315 7.51 17.25 -7.12
CA ASP A 315 8.27 16.84 -8.30
C ASP A 315 7.49 17.24 -9.56
N PRO A 316 8.05 18.08 -10.45
CA PRO A 316 7.31 18.61 -11.59
C PRO A 316 6.94 17.55 -12.64
N ALA A 317 7.76 16.49 -12.78
CA ALA A 317 7.47 15.42 -13.74
C ALA A 317 6.31 14.55 -13.25
N ILE A 318 6.30 14.20 -11.95
CA ILE A 318 5.18 13.46 -11.35
C ILE A 318 3.91 14.32 -11.32
N ALA A 319 4.02 15.60 -10.95
CA ALA A 319 2.87 16.52 -10.94
C ALA A 319 2.21 16.65 -12.32
N ALA A 320 2.99 16.65 -13.41
CA ALA A 320 2.45 16.68 -14.76
C ALA A 320 1.63 15.43 -15.11
N ILE A 321 2.11 14.24 -14.73
CA ILE A 321 1.37 12.97 -14.92
C ILE A 321 0.06 13.02 -14.13
N VAL A 322 0.11 13.42 -12.87
CA VAL A 322 -1.08 13.51 -12.01
C VAL A 322 -2.09 14.52 -12.58
N ALA A 323 -1.65 15.67 -13.07
CA ALA A 323 -2.54 16.68 -13.66
C ALA A 323 -3.28 16.17 -14.90
N GLU A 324 -2.61 15.40 -15.77
CA GLU A 324 -3.25 14.78 -16.94
C GLU A 324 -4.34 13.78 -16.52
N TRP A 325 -4.07 12.95 -15.51
CA TRP A 325 -5.07 12.01 -14.98
C TRP A 325 -6.22 12.71 -14.26
N SER A 326 -5.94 13.78 -13.51
CA SER A 326 -6.94 14.61 -12.84
C SER A 326 -7.90 15.22 -13.87
N LYS A 327 -7.38 15.75 -14.99
CA LYS A 327 -8.20 16.25 -16.11
C LYS A 327 -9.09 15.16 -16.74
N LYS A 328 -8.57 13.93 -16.91
CA LYS A 328 -9.37 12.81 -17.43
C LYS A 328 -10.47 12.40 -16.45
N ALA A 329 -10.17 12.38 -15.15
CA ALA A 329 -11.15 12.07 -14.11
C ALA A 329 -12.27 13.13 -14.07
N GLU A 330 -11.90 14.41 -14.11
CA GLU A 330 -12.84 15.54 -14.17
C GLU A 330 -13.75 15.46 -15.40
N ALA A 331 -13.18 15.16 -16.58
CA ALA A 331 -13.97 15.00 -17.80
C ALA A 331 -14.98 13.84 -17.72
N ALA A 332 -14.68 12.79 -16.94
CA ALA A 332 -15.54 11.62 -16.80
C ALA A 332 -16.57 11.75 -15.66
N LEU A 333 -16.21 12.42 -14.57
CA LEU A 333 -16.91 12.36 -13.28
C LEU A 333 -17.10 13.72 -12.60
N GLY A 334 -16.69 14.83 -13.21
CA GLY A 334 -16.81 16.20 -12.69
C GLY A 334 -18.23 16.77 -12.70
N GLU A 335 -19.23 15.99 -13.10
CA GLU A 335 -20.64 16.42 -13.03
C GLU A 335 -21.02 16.74 -11.57
N VAL A 336 -21.39 17.99 -11.33
CA VAL A 336 -21.93 18.45 -10.04
C VAL A 336 -23.35 17.92 -9.85
N ILE A 337 -23.54 17.16 -8.77
CA ILE A 337 -24.80 16.50 -8.42
C ILE A 337 -25.48 17.13 -7.19
N GLY A 338 -24.75 17.94 -6.40
CA GLY A 338 -25.27 18.58 -5.20
C GLY A 338 -24.28 19.51 -4.52
N TYR A 339 -24.56 19.88 -3.28
CA TYR A 339 -23.78 20.81 -2.48
C TYR A 339 -23.84 20.46 -0.99
N THR A 340 -22.71 20.51 -0.29
CA THR A 340 -22.59 20.44 1.17
C THR A 340 -21.75 21.61 1.69
N ALA A 341 -22.17 22.28 2.76
CA ALA A 341 -21.45 23.47 3.24
C ALA A 341 -20.23 23.09 4.09
N THR A 342 -20.34 22.01 4.86
CA THR A 342 -19.34 21.58 5.85
C THR A 342 -18.69 20.24 5.52
N GLY A 343 -19.15 19.56 4.46
CA GLY A 343 -18.75 18.21 4.12
C GLY A 343 -19.54 17.15 4.91
N ILE A 344 -19.51 15.91 4.43
CA ILE A 344 -20.13 14.76 5.13
C ILE A 344 -19.01 13.88 5.70
N PRO A 345 -18.78 13.89 7.03
CA PRO A 345 -17.71 13.12 7.64
C PRO A 345 -18.01 11.62 7.60
N LYS A 346 -16.95 10.79 7.62
CA LYS A 346 -17.10 9.34 7.84
C LYS A 346 -17.82 9.09 9.16
N GLY A 347 -18.65 8.03 9.19
CA GLY A 347 -19.48 7.68 10.33
C GLY A 347 -20.96 7.83 10.02
N GLN A 348 -21.77 8.04 11.05
CA GLN A 348 -23.24 7.97 10.95
C GLN A 348 -23.86 8.85 9.84
N PRO A 349 -23.45 10.12 9.63
CA PRO A 349 -24.03 10.92 8.55
C PRO A 349 -23.85 10.31 7.16
N LEU A 350 -22.66 9.75 6.90
CA LEU A 350 -22.34 9.10 5.64
C LEU A 350 -23.05 7.74 5.49
N TYR A 351 -23.20 7.02 6.61
CA TYR A 351 -23.95 5.76 6.66
C TYR A 351 -25.42 5.97 6.31
N ASN A 352 -26.03 7.01 6.91
CA ASN A 352 -27.40 7.42 6.60
C ASN A 352 -27.51 7.83 5.12
N LEU A 353 -26.60 8.66 4.61
CA LEU A 353 -26.63 9.08 3.21
C LEU A 353 -26.69 7.89 2.24
N LEU A 354 -25.84 6.87 2.44
CA LEU A 354 -25.87 5.67 1.61
C LEU A 354 -27.18 4.90 1.76
N LEU A 355 -27.47 4.46 2.97
CA LEU A 355 -28.49 3.42 3.20
C LEU A 355 -29.91 3.99 3.12
N ASP A 356 -30.09 5.27 3.47
CA ASP A 356 -31.39 5.95 3.37
C ASP A 356 -31.73 6.22 1.91
N SER A 357 -30.72 6.45 1.07
CA SER A 357 -30.92 6.57 -0.38
C SER A 357 -31.39 5.24 -1.00
N TRP A 358 -30.92 4.10 -0.47
CA TRP A 358 -31.39 2.78 -0.91
C TRP A 358 -32.85 2.56 -0.51
N LEU A 359 -33.21 2.80 0.76
CA LEU A 359 -34.59 2.67 1.22
C LEU A 359 -35.54 3.67 0.57
N TRP A 360 -35.04 4.86 0.19
CA TRP A 360 -35.81 5.82 -0.60
C TRP A 360 -36.07 5.32 -2.03
N ALA A 361 -35.08 4.69 -2.67
CA ALA A 361 -35.21 4.15 -4.02
C ALA A 361 -36.05 2.87 -4.07
N TYR A 362 -36.06 2.08 -2.99
CA TYR A 362 -36.76 0.80 -2.85
C TYR A 362 -37.60 0.77 -1.56
N PRO A 363 -38.75 1.46 -1.55
CA PRO A 363 -39.60 1.60 -0.36
C PRO A 363 -40.25 0.30 0.10
N GLU A 364 -40.18 -0.77 -0.70
CA GLU A 364 -40.61 -2.12 -0.35
C GLU A 364 -39.63 -2.88 0.54
N ALA A 365 -38.41 -2.35 0.75
CA ALA A 365 -37.44 -2.89 1.69
C ALA A 365 -37.66 -2.32 3.10
N ASP A 366 -37.50 -3.17 4.10
CA ASP A 366 -37.62 -2.77 5.50
C ASP A 366 -36.33 -2.15 6.03
N ILE A 367 -35.19 -2.74 5.64
CA ILE A 367 -33.87 -2.50 6.25
C ILE A 367 -32.81 -2.46 5.15
N ALA A 368 -31.76 -1.66 5.33
CA ALA A 368 -30.57 -1.68 4.49
C ALA A 368 -29.31 -1.78 5.35
N ILE A 369 -28.34 -2.60 4.93
CA ILE A 369 -27.07 -2.81 5.64
C ILE A 369 -25.91 -2.76 4.65
N SER A 370 -24.83 -2.08 5.04
CA SER A 370 -23.55 -2.14 4.33
C SER A 370 -22.38 -2.29 5.29
N ASN A 371 -21.33 -3.00 4.86
CA ASN A 371 -20.11 -3.20 5.63
C ASN A 371 -19.31 -1.89 5.76
N LEU A 372 -18.67 -1.70 6.90
CA LEU A 372 -17.98 -0.44 7.22
C LEU A 372 -16.72 -0.21 6.37
N GLY A 373 -16.07 -1.29 5.93
CA GLY A 373 -14.89 -1.23 5.05
C GLY A 373 -15.18 -0.61 3.68
N GLY A 374 -16.45 -0.60 3.25
CA GLY A 374 -16.91 0.01 2.01
C GLY A 374 -16.87 1.54 1.97
N PHE A 375 -16.76 2.21 3.13
CA PHE A 375 -16.75 3.67 3.23
C PHE A 375 -15.30 4.16 3.30
N ARG A 376 -14.74 4.62 2.17
CA ARG A 376 -13.30 4.91 2.06
C ARG A 376 -12.97 6.35 2.44
N ALA A 377 -13.71 7.32 1.90
CA ALA A 377 -13.49 8.74 2.15
C ALA A 377 -14.71 9.45 2.79
N ALA A 378 -14.48 10.66 3.30
CA ALA A 378 -15.54 11.63 3.58
C ALA A 378 -15.87 12.41 2.28
N ILE A 379 -17.05 13.04 2.23
CA ILE A 379 -17.38 13.99 1.15
C ILE A 379 -16.89 15.38 1.58
N PRO A 380 -16.06 16.07 0.79
CA PRO A 380 -15.53 17.39 1.15
C PRO A 380 -16.62 18.49 1.11
N PRO A 381 -16.41 19.64 1.77
CA PRO A 381 -17.28 20.81 1.62
C PRO A 381 -17.21 21.38 0.20
N GLY A 382 -18.34 21.89 -0.28
CA GLY A 382 -18.49 22.53 -1.59
C GLY A 382 -19.50 21.82 -2.48
N GLU A 383 -19.29 21.97 -3.79
CA GLU A 383 -20.00 21.19 -4.80
C GLU A 383 -19.66 19.70 -4.65
N ILE A 384 -20.68 18.85 -4.76
CA ILE A 384 -20.55 17.39 -4.72
C ILE A 384 -20.58 16.92 -6.16
N THR A 385 -19.56 16.19 -6.58
CA THR A 385 -19.44 15.61 -7.92
C THR A 385 -19.68 14.10 -7.92
N ARG A 386 -19.82 13.49 -9.11
CA ARG A 386 -19.82 12.03 -9.23
C ARG A 386 -18.47 11.43 -8.80
N ALA A 387 -17.37 12.17 -8.96
CA ALA A 387 -16.05 11.75 -8.49
C ALA A 387 -15.99 11.64 -6.96
N ASP A 388 -16.67 12.52 -6.22
CA ASP A 388 -16.75 12.45 -4.75
C ASP A 388 -17.50 11.19 -4.29
N ILE A 389 -18.59 10.84 -4.97
CA ILE A 389 -19.36 9.62 -4.68
C ILE A 389 -18.52 8.36 -4.95
N LEU A 390 -17.82 8.31 -6.09
CA LEU A 390 -16.94 7.19 -6.40
C LEU A 390 -15.76 7.10 -5.42
N THR A 391 -15.15 8.24 -5.05
CA THR A 391 -14.06 8.28 -4.06
C THR A 391 -14.53 7.81 -2.68
N THR A 392 -15.78 8.10 -2.32
CA THR A 392 -16.39 7.68 -1.05
C THR A 392 -16.67 6.17 -1.03
N TRP A 393 -17.23 5.64 -2.12
CA TRP A 393 -17.56 4.23 -2.33
C TRP A 393 -16.95 3.72 -3.65
N PRO A 394 -15.67 3.32 -3.67
CA PRO A 394 -14.95 3.01 -4.92
C PRO A 394 -15.22 1.62 -5.47
N PHE A 395 -15.94 0.78 -4.73
CA PHE A 395 -16.24 -0.58 -5.13
C PHE A 395 -17.48 -0.62 -6.02
N ASN A 396 -17.39 -1.34 -7.14
CA ASN A 396 -18.52 -1.54 -8.05
C ASN A 396 -19.48 -2.62 -7.53
N ASN A 397 -19.89 -2.52 -6.27
CA ASN A 397 -20.85 -3.43 -5.67
C ASN A 397 -22.27 -3.08 -6.16
N GLU A 398 -23.08 -4.09 -6.37
CA GLU A 398 -24.49 -3.96 -6.71
C GLU A 398 -25.36 -4.16 -5.46
N ILE A 399 -26.60 -3.67 -5.48
CA ILE A 399 -27.56 -3.89 -4.40
C ILE A 399 -28.27 -5.24 -4.61
N VAL A 400 -28.27 -6.07 -3.57
CA VAL A 400 -28.98 -7.35 -3.51
C VAL A 400 -30.07 -7.26 -2.45
N SER A 401 -31.28 -7.65 -2.82
CA SER A 401 -32.40 -7.81 -1.91
C SER A 401 -32.46 -9.25 -1.40
N VAL A 402 -32.49 -9.41 -0.08
CA VAL A 402 -32.62 -10.71 0.60
C VAL A 402 -33.78 -10.68 1.57
N ASP A 403 -34.49 -11.79 1.68
CA ASP A 403 -35.54 -11.98 2.69
C ASP A 403 -34.93 -12.80 3.85
N LEU A 404 -34.87 -12.22 5.05
CA LEU A 404 -34.23 -12.80 6.23
C LEU A 404 -35.17 -12.79 7.43
N THR A 405 -35.08 -13.81 8.29
CA THR A 405 -35.69 -13.73 9.62
C THR A 405 -34.95 -12.71 10.49
N GLY A 406 -35.62 -12.14 11.49
CA GLY A 406 -34.97 -11.28 12.48
C GLY A 406 -33.79 -11.96 13.16
N GLU A 407 -33.86 -13.27 13.42
CA GLU A 407 -32.76 -14.05 13.98
C GLU A 407 -31.55 -14.12 13.05
N GLN A 408 -31.76 -14.38 11.75
CA GLN A 408 -30.69 -14.37 10.74
C GLN A 408 -30.03 -13.00 10.60
N LEU A 409 -30.83 -11.93 10.68
CA LEU A 409 -30.33 -10.56 10.68
C LEU A 409 -29.46 -10.28 11.92
N LEU A 410 -29.94 -10.66 13.10
CA LEU A 410 -29.19 -10.52 14.34
C LEU A 410 -27.88 -11.33 14.31
N GLU A 411 -27.86 -12.51 13.69
CA GLU A 411 -26.65 -13.31 13.51
C GLU A 411 -25.57 -12.56 12.70
N ASN A 412 -25.94 -11.93 11.58
CA ASN A 412 -25.01 -11.12 10.79
C ASN A 412 -24.51 -9.90 11.59
N LEU A 413 -25.39 -9.19 12.30
CA LEU A 413 -25.02 -8.06 13.13
C LEU A 413 -24.12 -8.48 14.31
N ARG A 414 -24.35 -9.67 14.88
CA ARG A 414 -23.53 -10.27 15.95
C ARG A 414 -22.14 -10.64 15.47
N CYS A 415 -22.02 -11.28 14.31
CA CYS A 415 -20.72 -11.59 13.74
C CYS A 415 -19.97 -10.31 13.40
N CYS A 416 -20.55 -9.53 12.49
CA CYS A 416 -19.76 -8.71 11.59
C CYS A 416 -20.10 -7.21 11.73
N GLY A 417 -21.25 -6.87 12.34
CA GLY A 417 -21.70 -5.49 12.51
C GLY A 417 -22.19 -4.87 11.20
N GLY A 418 -21.93 -3.58 11.00
CA GLY A 418 -22.27 -2.85 9.78
C GLY A 418 -22.99 -1.53 10.03
N ALA A 419 -23.00 -0.67 9.00
CA ALA A 419 -23.91 0.46 8.91
C ALA A 419 -25.33 -0.08 8.63
N ALA A 420 -26.35 0.53 9.25
CA ALA A 420 -27.74 0.09 9.09
C ALA A 420 -28.70 1.27 8.94
N ALA A 421 -29.79 1.04 8.20
CA ALA A 421 -30.96 1.89 8.04
C ALA A 421 -32.24 1.06 8.18
N GLY A 422 -33.35 1.66 8.62
CA GLY A 422 -34.59 0.95 8.96
C GLY A 422 -34.58 0.33 10.37
N LEU A 423 -33.40 0.30 11.01
CA LEU A 423 -33.22 -0.07 12.40
C LEU A 423 -32.00 0.65 13.02
N THR A 424 -31.96 0.64 14.34
CA THR A 424 -30.77 0.90 15.14
C THR A 424 -30.43 -0.34 15.96
N TYR A 425 -29.16 -0.56 16.27
CA TYR A 425 -28.75 -1.70 17.09
C TYR A 425 -27.61 -1.36 18.04
N ARG A 426 -27.49 -2.17 19.10
CA ARG A 426 -26.39 -2.14 20.07
C ARG A 426 -25.80 -3.52 20.20
N ARG A 427 -24.47 -3.58 20.21
CA ARG A 427 -23.71 -4.82 20.39
C ARG A 427 -22.93 -4.77 21.70
N SER A 428 -23.05 -5.83 22.50
CA SER A 428 -22.30 -6.03 23.74
C SER A 428 -21.80 -7.48 23.76
N GLY A 429 -20.51 -7.67 23.42
CA GLY A 429 -19.96 -9.01 23.14
C GLY A 429 -20.71 -9.68 21.99
N ASP A 430 -21.29 -10.85 22.28
CA ASP A 430 -22.10 -11.63 21.34
C ASP A 430 -23.60 -11.30 21.39
N ARG A 431 -24.04 -10.40 22.27
CA ARG A 431 -25.44 -9.95 22.32
C ARG A 431 -25.65 -8.77 21.39
N VAL A 432 -26.68 -8.86 20.54
CA VAL A 432 -27.18 -7.73 19.74
C VAL A 432 -28.64 -7.48 20.06
N GLU A 433 -28.96 -6.22 20.32
CA GLU A 433 -30.34 -5.73 20.45
C GLU A 433 -30.61 -4.73 19.33
N ALA A 434 -31.68 -4.97 18.57
CA ALA A 434 -32.07 -4.12 17.44
C ALA A 434 -33.50 -3.59 17.63
N THR A 435 -33.70 -2.33 17.27
CA THR A 435 -34.98 -1.62 17.32
C THR A 435 -35.25 -1.01 15.96
N LEU A 436 -36.40 -1.31 15.37
CA LEU A 436 -36.85 -0.75 14.10
C LEU A 436 -37.10 0.76 14.24
N ASP A 437 -37.09 1.49 13.13
CA ASP A 437 -37.31 2.96 13.14
C ASP A 437 -38.71 3.36 13.68
N ASN A 438 -39.67 2.44 13.68
CA ASN A 438 -40.99 2.62 14.31
C ASN A 438 -40.99 2.43 15.85
N GLY A 439 -39.81 2.22 16.46
CA GLY A 439 -39.63 2.06 17.89
C GLY A 439 -39.88 0.65 18.44
N ARG A 440 -40.35 -0.30 17.61
CA ARG A 440 -40.55 -1.69 18.05
C ARG A 440 -39.23 -2.46 18.06
N PRO A 441 -39.01 -3.35 19.05
CA PRO A 441 -37.91 -4.31 18.97
C PRO A 441 -38.02 -5.15 17.69
N LEU A 442 -36.88 -5.52 17.12
CA LEU A 442 -36.83 -6.50 16.03
C LEU A 442 -37.38 -7.84 16.52
N ASP A 443 -38.34 -8.40 15.80
CA ASP A 443 -38.91 -9.72 16.10
C ASP A 443 -38.03 -10.82 15.47
N PRO A 444 -37.40 -11.71 16.25
CA PRO A 444 -36.53 -12.75 15.70
C PRO A 444 -37.22 -13.72 14.74
N ALA A 445 -38.55 -13.91 14.87
CA ALA A 445 -39.32 -14.84 14.06
C ALA A 445 -39.93 -14.21 12.80
N ALA A 446 -40.06 -12.88 12.76
CA ALA A 446 -40.58 -12.17 11.59
C ALA A 446 -39.56 -12.17 10.44
N THR A 447 -40.06 -12.13 9.21
CA THR A 447 -39.23 -11.97 8.00
C THR A 447 -39.21 -10.52 7.56
N TYR A 448 -38.03 -10.04 7.18
CA TYR A 448 -37.77 -8.68 6.72
C TYR A 448 -37.10 -8.71 5.36
N ARG A 449 -37.46 -7.77 4.49
CA ARG A 449 -36.73 -7.52 3.24
C ARG A 449 -35.55 -6.59 3.52
N VAL A 450 -34.35 -7.11 3.30
CA VAL A 450 -33.10 -6.43 3.62
C VAL A 450 -32.31 -6.16 2.34
N LEU A 451 -31.86 -4.93 2.15
CA LEU A 451 -30.92 -4.57 1.08
C LEU A 451 -29.48 -4.68 1.61
N VAL A 452 -28.64 -5.39 0.88
CA VAL A 452 -27.20 -5.55 1.17
C VAL A 452 -26.39 -5.33 -0.10
N ASN A 453 -25.10 -5.06 0.02
CA ASN A 453 -24.24 -5.00 -1.18
C ASN A 453 -23.81 -6.41 -1.63
N SER A 454 -23.50 -6.56 -2.91
CA SER A 454 -23.17 -7.84 -3.55
C SER A 454 -21.92 -8.52 -2.97
N PHE A 455 -20.96 -7.75 -2.45
CA PHE A 455 -19.78 -8.28 -1.75
C PHE A 455 -20.18 -9.01 -0.46
N MET A 456 -20.99 -8.38 0.38
CA MET A 456 -21.52 -8.99 1.60
C MET A 456 -22.42 -10.18 1.27
N TYR A 457 -23.25 -10.06 0.23
CA TYR A 457 -24.09 -11.16 -0.23
C TYR A 457 -23.25 -12.39 -0.57
N ALA A 458 -22.14 -12.21 -1.30
CA ALA A 458 -21.21 -13.27 -1.68
C ALA A 458 -20.44 -13.90 -0.52
N GLY A 459 -20.60 -13.43 0.72
CA GLY A 459 -19.92 -13.93 1.92
C GLY A 459 -18.67 -13.14 2.32
N GLY A 460 -18.41 -12.01 1.64
CA GLY A 460 -17.37 -11.06 2.03
C GLY A 460 -17.57 -10.59 3.47
N ASP A 461 -16.49 -10.25 4.17
CA ASP A 461 -16.47 -9.87 5.59
C ASP A 461 -17.16 -10.88 6.54
N LYS A 462 -17.29 -12.15 6.10
CA LYS A 462 -17.93 -13.27 6.83
C LYS A 462 -19.45 -13.17 6.97
N TYR A 463 -20.11 -12.27 6.25
CA TYR A 463 -21.57 -12.21 6.24
C TYR A 463 -22.17 -13.50 5.67
N LEU A 464 -23.38 -13.87 6.13
CA LEU A 464 -24.02 -15.16 5.85
C LEU A 464 -25.20 -15.05 4.87
N PHE A 465 -25.38 -13.88 4.23
CA PHE A 465 -26.60 -13.57 3.49
C PHE A 465 -26.94 -14.57 2.38
N ARG A 466 -25.99 -14.97 1.52
CA ARG A 466 -26.25 -15.99 0.49
C ARG A 466 -26.54 -17.37 1.07
N THR A 467 -25.93 -17.73 2.19
CA THR A 467 -26.18 -19.01 2.85
C THR A 467 -27.57 -19.04 3.49
N GLN A 468 -28.00 -17.92 4.07
CA GLN A 468 -29.30 -17.76 4.72
C GLN A 468 -30.44 -17.53 3.72
N ASN A 469 -30.17 -16.88 2.58
CA ASN A 469 -31.11 -16.66 1.49
C ASN A 469 -30.44 -16.88 0.11
N PRO A 470 -30.31 -18.14 -0.36
CA PRO A 470 -29.62 -18.47 -1.62
C PRO A 470 -30.27 -17.90 -2.88
N ASN A 471 -31.55 -17.52 -2.80
CA ASN A 471 -32.34 -16.95 -3.89
C ASN A 471 -32.43 -15.42 -3.78
N GLY A 472 -31.48 -14.76 -3.12
CA GLY A 472 -31.41 -13.30 -3.06
C GLY A 472 -31.45 -12.70 -4.46
N TYR A 473 -32.21 -11.62 -4.61
CA TYR A 473 -32.45 -10.97 -5.88
C TYR A 473 -31.48 -9.81 -6.07
N ASN A 474 -30.53 -9.97 -6.99
CA ASN A 474 -29.64 -8.89 -7.38
C ASN A 474 -30.40 -7.89 -8.25
N LEU A 475 -30.45 -6.63 -7.82
CA LEU A 475 -31.14 -5.57 -8.53
C LEU A 475 -30.39 -5.12 -9.79
N GLY A 476 -29.11 -5.50 -9.94
CA GLY A 476 -28.25 -5.10 -11.06
C GLY A 476 -27.95 -3.60 -11.06
N ILE A 477 -28.04 -2.97 -9.88
CA ILE A 477 -27.91 -1.52 -9.72
C ILE A 477 -26.72 -1.23 -8.82
N PRO A 478 -25.73 -0.43 -9.27
CA PRO A 478 -24.62 0.02 -8.46
C PRO A 478 -25.08 0.70 -7.17
N MET A 479 -24.40 0.41 -6.06
CA MET A 479 -24.74 0.95 -4.74
C MET A 479 -24.73 2.49 -4.65
N GLN A 480 -24.00 3.15 -5.55
CA GLN A 480 -23.85 4.59 -5.64
C GLN A 480 -25.05 5.27 -6.33
N ASP A 481 -25.75 4.55 -7.22
CA ASP A 481 -26.79 5.15 -8.07
C ASP A 481 -27.97 5.72 -7.28
N PRO A 482 -28.51 5.04 -6.23
CA PRO A 482 -29.52 5.66 -5.40
C PRO A 482 -29.03 6.92 -4.68
N VAL A 483 -27.75 6.96 -4.26
CA VAL A 483 -27.17 8.13 -3.59
C VAL A 483 -27.15 9.33 -4.52
N ILE A 484 -26.64 9.14 -5.74
CA ILE A 484 -26.57 10.20 -6.76
C ILE A 484 -27.97 10.76 -7.04
N ARG A 485 -28.94 9.87 -7.32
CA ARG A 485 -30.32 10.28 -7.60
C ARG A 485 -30.97 10.98 -6.41
N TRP A 486 -30.70 10.50 -5.19
CA TRP A 486 -31.24 11.11 -3.98
C TRP A 486 -30.71 12.54 -3.78
N ILE A 487 -29.40 12.76 -3.92
CA ILE A 487 -28.78 14.08 -3.81
C ILE A 487 -29.35 15.03 -4.88
N GLN A 488 -29.39 14.60 -6.15
CA GLN A 488 -29.93 15.41 -7.26
C GLN A 488 -31.39 15.80 -7.02
N ALA A 489 -32.21 14.88 -6.50
CA ALA A 489 -33.63 15.14 -6.21
C ALA A 489 -33.83 16.21 -5.12
N ARG A 490 -32.85 16.42 -4.23
CA ARG A 490 -32.91 17.44 -3.16
C ARG A 490 -32.58 18.85 -3.62
N LYS A 491 -31.94 18.99 -4.79
CA LYS A 491 -31.57 20.30 -5.36
C LYS A 491 -30.83 21.17 -4.34
N THR A 492 -29.88 20.56 -3.63
CA THR A 492 -29.11 21.22 -2.57
C THR A 492 -28.31 22.39 -3.12
N SER A 493 -28.11 23.42 -2.30
CA SER A 493 -27.38 24.64 -2.65
C SER A 493 -26.69 25.23 -1.41
N PRO A 494 -25.89 26.30 -1.53
CA PRO A 494 -25.37 27.01 -0.36
C PRO A 494 -26.44 27.47 0.65
N GLN A 495 -27.67 27.72 0.21
CA GLN A 495 -28.79 28.11 1.07
C GLN A 495 -29.54 26.89 1.65
N HIS A 496 -29.36 25.72 1.06
CA HIS A 496 -30.02 24.48 1.47
C HIS A 496 -29.05 23.29 1.31
N PRO A 497 -28.01 23.20 2.16
CA PRO A 497 -26.92 22.24 1.98
C PRO A 497 -27.34 20.83 2.43
N LEU A 498 -26.72 19.80 1.84
CA LEU A 498 -27.10 18.39 2.03
C LEU A 498 -27.17 17.95 3.49
N GLU A 499 -26.24 18.38 4.33
CA GLU A 499 -26.14 17.96 5.72
C GLU A 499 -27.36 18.33 6.59
N THR A 500 -28.17 19.32 6.20
CA THR A 500 -29.40 19.66 6.93
C THR A 500 -30.49 18.63 6.71
N LEU A 501 -30.41 17.84 5.64
CA LEU A 501 -31.38 16.82 5.27
C LEU A 501 -31.05 15.43 5.87
N LEU A 502 -29.84 15.26 6.41
CA LEU A 502 -29.36 14.01 6.99
C LEU A 502 -29.58 13.91 8.51
N GLN A 503 -30.00 15.00 9.16
CA GLN A 503 -30.11 15.10 10.63
C GLN A 503 -31.43 14.54 11.20
N ASP A 504 -32.34 14.05 10.36
CA ASP A 504 -33.70 13.67 10.76
C ASP A 504 -33.89 12.18 11.15
N ARG A 505 -32.82 11.49 11.58
CA ARG A 505 -32.97 10.18 12.27
C ARG A 505 -32.64 10.30 13.75
N PRO A 506 -33.52 9.84 14.66
CA PRO A 506 -33.18 9.72 16.07
C PRO A 506 -32.06 8.69 16.22
N SER A 507 -30.84 9.17 16.28
CA SER A 507 -29.67 8.33 16.50
C SER A 507 -29.67 7.79 17.94
N SER A 508 -29.29 6.51 18.02
CA SER A 508 -29.00 5.68 19.19
C SER A 508 -28.71 6.42 20.51
N PRO A 509 -29.21 5.91 21.66
CA PRO A 509 -29.08 6.61 22.92
C PRO A 509 -27.61 6.74 23.33
N ARG A 510 -27.26 7.98 23.65
CA ARG A 510 -26.04 8.47 24.28
C ARG A 510 -25.26 7.37 25.02
N ARG A 511 -23.98 7.21 24.67
CA ARG A 511 -23.01 6.60 25.59
C ARG A 511 -23.04 7.45 26.87
N ASN A 512 -23.55 6.89 27.96
CA ASN A 512 -23.30 7.44 29.29
C ASN A 512 -21.86 7.06 29.70
N PRO A 513 -21.21 7.91 30.53
CA PRO A 513 -19.76 7.99 30.70
C PRO A 513 -19.10 6.70 31.18
#